data_AF-A0A0C3PKA8-F1
#
_entry.id   AF-A0A0C3PKA8-F1
#
_cell.length_a   1.000
_cell.length_b   1.000
_cell.length_c   1.000
_cell.angle_alpha   90.00
_cell.angle_beta   90.00
_cell.angle_gamma   90.00
#
_symmetry.space_group_name_H-M   'P 1'
#
loop_
_entity.id
_entity.type
_entity.pdbx_description
1 polymer ?
#
loop_
_entity_poly.entity_id
_entity_poly.type
_entity_poly.pdbx_seq_one_letter_code
_entity_poly.pdbx_strand_id
1 'polypeptide(L)'
;MLHVNYMTYDLCREQDTINPCTHADIMLLSCETDDCHHPYWYAHIIKIFHINVQYYDNNASSDGIKRMNMLFVQWFSHDNGRPGGSGFAACRLYQVGFISNDDLDAFGFLDPDVVICGIHLIPAFSLG
;
A
#
# COMPACT_ATOMS: atom_id res chain seq x y z
N MET A 1 -4.37 10.04 10.21
CA MET A 1 -4.21 8.73 10.88
C MET A 1 -5.29 7.82 10.32
N LEU A 2 -4.91 6.61 9.91
CA LEU A 2 -5.82 5.61 9.33
C LEU A 2 -5.74 4.34 10.18
N HIS A 3 -6.89 3.72 10.46
CA HIS A 3 -6.93 2.44 11.16
C HIS A 3 -7.40 1.36 10.18
N VAL A 4 -6.62 0.29 10.07
CA VAL A 4 -6.92 -0.86 9.21
C VAL A 4 -7.03 -2.08 10.09
N ASN A 5 -8.09 -2.87 9.91
CA ASN A 5 -8.22 -4.14 10.62
C ASN A 5 -7.69 -5.26 9.73
N TYR A 6 -6.85 -6.12 10.27
CA TYR A 6 -6.31 -7.27 9.54
C TYR A 6 -6.50 -8.55 10.36
N MET A 7 -6.41 -9.69 9.66
CA MET A 7 -6.42 -11.01 10.30
C MET A 7 -4.99 -11.48 10.48
N THR A 8 -4.61 -11.80 11.71
CA THR A 8 -3.34 -12.44 12.03
C THR A 8 -3.38 -13.92 11.65
N TYR A 9 -2.20 -14.56 11.58
CA TYR A 9 -2.06 -15.96 11.19
C TYR A 9 -2.81 -16.95 12.09
N ASP A 10 -3.05 -16.59 13.34
CA ASP A 10 -3.84 -17.35 14.32
C ASP A 10 -5.35 -17.08 14.22
N LEU A 11 -5.81 -16.47 13.11
CA LEU A 11 -7.20 -16.11 12.84
C LEU A 11 -7.78 -15.10 13.85
N CYS A 12 -6.92 -14.39 14.57
CA CYS A 12 -7.33 -13.26 15.40
C CYS A 12 -7.45 -12.00 14.55
N ARG A 13 -8.25 -11.04 15.04
CA ARG A 13 -8.41 -9.74 14.41
C ARG A 13 -7.60 -8.71 15.17
N GLU A 14 -6.66 -8.07 14.49
CA GLU A 14 -5.87 -6.96 15.01
C GLU A 14 -6.15 -5.69 14.22
N GLN A 15 -5.65 -4.57 14.74
CA GLN A 15 -5.82 -3.26 14.15
C GLN A 15 -4.47 -2.56 14.03
N ASP A 16 -4.11 -2.21 12.80
CA ASP A 16 -2.96 -1.37 12.51
C ASP A 16 -3.35 0.09 12.57
N THR A 17 -2.45 0.87 13.17
CA THR A 17 -2.50 2.32 13.19
C THR A 17 -1.47 2.88 12.23
N ILE A 18 -1.94 3.35 11.08
CA ILE A 18 -1.09 3.87 10.03
C ILE A 18 -0.94 5.38 10.21
N ASN A 19 0.31 5.80 10.38
CA ASN A 19 0.71 7.18 10.55
C ASN A 19 1.84 7.50 9.56
N PRO A 20 1.64 8.45 8.63
CA PRO A 20 2.65 8.85 7.65
C PRO A 20 4.01 9.24 8.26
N CYS A 21 4.05 9.65 9.54
CA CYS A 21 5.29 10.05 10.18
C CYS A 21 6.11 8.89 10.80
N THR A 22 5.52 7.72 11.05
CA THR A 22 6.17 6.65 11.82
C THR A 22 5.97 5.25 11.25
N HIS A 23 4.82 4.96 10.65
CA HIS A 23 4.45 3.67 10.07
C HIS A 23 3.68 3.94 8.77
N ALA A 24 4.43 4.35 7.74
CA ALA A 24 3.87 4.79 6.47
C ALA A 24 3.80 3.68 5.42
N ASP A 25 4.52 2.58 5.60
CA ASP A 25 4.59 1.51 4.62
C ASP A 25 3.37 0.58 4.75
N ILE A 26 2.76 0.27 3.61
CA ILE A 26 1.54 -0.53 3.50
C ILE A 26 1.67 -1.65 2.48
N MET A 27 0.87 -2.69 2.68
CA MET A 27 0.72 -3.82 1.77
C MET A 27 -0.68 -3.86 1.16
N LEU A 28 -0.73 -4.13 -0.14
CA LEU A 28 -1.95 -4.25 -0.94
C LEU A 28 -1.93 -5.56 -1.72
N LEU A 29 -3.10 -6.02 -2.16
CA LEU A 29 -3.18 -7.15 -3.08
C LEU A 29 -2.75 -6.69 -4.48
N SER A 30 -1.86 -7.44 -5.13
CA SER A 30 -1.53 -7.16 -6.53
C SER A 30 -2.72 -7.52 -7.43
N CYS A 31 -2.92 -6.74 -8.50
CA CYS A 31 -3.93 -7.05 -9.51
C CYS A 31 -3.41 -8.07 -10.56
N GLU A 32 -2.14 -8.47 -10.46
CA GLU A 32 -1.49 -9.36 -11.42
C GLU A 32 -1.92 -10.80 -11.17
N THR A 33 -2.67 -11.37 -12.11
CA THR A 33 -3.21 -12.74 -12.07
C THR A 33 -2.22 -13.81 -12.53
N ASP A 34 -0.96 -13.47 -12.77
CA ASP A 34 0.02 -14.44 -13.26
C ASP A 34 0.71 -15.15 -12.09
N ASP A 35 0.63 -16.49 -12.05
CA ASP A 35 1.08 -17.33 -10.93
C ASP A 35 2.58 -17.21 -10.61
N CYS A 36 3.33 -16.50 -11.45
CA CYS A 36 4.77 -16.27 -11.32
C CYS A 36 5.12 -14.96 -10.59
N HIS A 37 4.13 -14.11 -10.28
CA HIS A 37 4.33 -12.79 -9.70
C HIS A 37 3.97 -12.76 -8.22
N HIS A 38 4.68 -11.92 -7.44
CA HIS A 38 4.43 -11.77 -6.01
C HIS A 38 3.00 -11.23 -5.79
N PRO A 39 2.16 -11.87 -4.95
CA PRO A 39 0.73 -11.56 -4.85
C PRO A 39 0.43 -10.23 -4.15
N TYR A 40 1.45 -9.48 -3.75
CA TYR A 40 1.30 -8.24 -3.01
C TYR A 40 2.04 -7.09 -3.66
N TRP A 41 1.47 -5.90 -3.54
CA TRP A 41 2.14 -4.64 -3.81
C TRP A 41 2.46 -3.92 -2.51
N TYR A 42 3.51 -3.10 -2.57
CA TYR A 42 3.97 -2.33 -1.43
C TYR A 42 4.00 -0.86 -1.79
N ALA A 43 3.60 -0.01 -0.86
CA ALA A 43 3.66 1.43 -1.05
C ALA A 43 4.00 2.15 0.25
N HIS A 44 4.62 3.33 0.11
CA HIS A 44 4.92 4.25 1.20
C HIS A 44 3.92 5.40 1.20
N ILE A 45 3.20 5.61 2.29
CA ILE A 45 2.23 6.70 2.41
C ILE A 45 2.95 8.02 2.66
N ILE A 46 2.83 8.93 1.69
CA ILE A 46 3.31 10.31 1.82
C ILE A 46 2.29 11.14 2.59
N LYS A 47 1.00 11.00 2.25
CA LYS A 47 -0.05 11.85 2.82
C LYS A 47 -1.41 11.17 2.86
N ILE A 48 -2.19 11.53 3.88
CA ILE A 48 -3.59 11.13 4.03
C ILE A 48 -4.45 12.37 3.83
N PHE A 49 -5.35 12.33 2.86
CA PHE A 49 -6.33 13.38 2.58
C PHE A 49 -7.69 13.00 3.16
N HIS A 50 -8.33 13.97 3.82
CA HIS A 50 -9.71 13.88 4.27
C HIS A 50 -10.53 14.87 3.44
N ILE A 51 -11.32 14.36 2.50
CA ILE A 51 -12.04 15.14 1.50
C ILE A 51 -13.53 15.12 1.85
N ASN A 52 -14.16 16.29 1.80
CA ASN A 52 -15.61 16.41 1.91
C ASN A 52 -16.17 16.55 0.49
N VAL A 53 -16.87 15.52 0.02
CA VAL A 53 -17.46 15.46 -1.32
C VAL A 53 -18.95 15.73 -1.21
N GLN A 54 -19.46 16.65 -2.03
CA GLN A 54 -20.90 16.90 -2.15
C GLN A 54 -21.31 16.57 -3.59
N TYR A 55 -22.28 15.67 -3.72
CA TYR A 55 -22.84 15.32 -5.02
C TYR A 55 -24.01 16.25 -5.33
N TYR A 56 -23.87 17.07 -6.37
CA TYR A 56 -24.96 17.91 -6.86
C TYR A 56 -25.71 17.17 -7.97
N ASP A 57 -26.65 16.32 -7.58
CA ASP A 57 -27.64 15.81 -8.53
C ASP A 57 -28.79 16.81 -8.65
N ASN A 58 -29.24 17.09 -9.87
CA ASN A 58 -30.40 17.93 -10.13
C ASN A 58 -31.72 17.17 -9.85
N ASN A 59 -31.67 15.84 -9.66
CA ASN A 59 -32.85 14.98 -9.53
C ASN A 59 -32.89 14.12 -8.24
N ALA A 60 -31.83 14.14 -7.42
CA ALA A 60 -31.81 13.44 -6.15
C ALA A 60 -31.79 14.45 -5.00
N SER A 61 -32.70 14.25 -4.05
CA SER A 61 -32.80 14.99 -2.79
C SER A 61 -31.40 15.17 -2.18
N SER A 62 -30.88 16.40 -2.20
CA SER A 62 -29.58 16.85 -1.66
C SER A 62 -28.86 15.77 -0.84
N ASP A 63 -28.04 14.94 -1.50
CA ASP A 63 -27.21 13.99 -0.78
C ASP A 63 -26.16 14.82 -0.02
N GLY A 64 -26.11 14.65 1.29
CA GLY A 64 -25.34 15.50 2.19
C GLY A 64 -23.84 15.46 1.89
N ILE A 65 -23.08 16.35 2.53
CA ILE A 65 -21.60 16.31 2.44
C ILE A 65 -21.13 14.93 2.95
N LYS A 66 -20.51 14.14 2.07
CA LYS A 66 -19.92 12.84 2.38
C LYS A 66 -18.42 12.98 2.61
N ARG A 67 -17.94 12.49 3.74
CA ARG A 67 -16.50 12.44 4.02
C ARG A 67 -15.88 11.20 3.36
N MET A 68 -14.85 11.42 2.57
CA MET A 68 -14.03 10.38 1.92
C MET A 68 -12.57 10.56 2.31
N ASN A 69 -11.85 9.45 2.41
CA ASN A 69 -10.42 9.46 2.69
C ASN A 69 -9.67 8.99 1.44
N MET A 70 -8.52 9.60 1.16
CA MET A 70 -7.69 9.24 0.01
C MET A 70 -6.22 9.22 0.47
N LEU A 71 -5.50 8.17 0.11
CA LEU A 71 -4.08 8.04 0.41
C LEU A 71 -3.29 8.49 -0.80
N PHE A 72 -2.23 9.26 -0.59
CA PHE A 72 -1.22 9.55 -1.60
C PHE A 72 0.06 8.82 -1.22
N VAL A 73 0.51 7.97 -2.14
CA VAL A 73 1.57 6.99 -1.88
C VAL A 73 2.67 7.07 -2.93
N GLN A 74 3.85 6.60 -2.55
CA GLN A 74 4.95 6.27 -3.44
C GLN A 74 5.05 4.74 -3.55
N TRP A 75 5.13 4.22 -4.76
CA TRP A 75 5.18 2.79 -5.00
C TRP A 75 6.58 2.20 -4.83
N PHE A 76 6.63 0.97 -4.36
CA PHE A 76 7.83 0.15 -4.41
C PHE A 76 7.77 -0.82 -5.59
N SER A 77 8.89 -0.97 -6.30
CA SER A 77 9.09 -2.03 -7.28
C SER A 77 9.81 -3.22 -6.66
N HIS A 78 9.53 -4.41 -7.19
CA HIS A 78 10.25 -5.62 -6.84
C HIS A 78 11.59 -5.66 -7.57
N ASP A 79 12.66 -5.98 -6.85
CA ASP A 79 13.96 -6.24 -7.47
C ASP A 79 14.01 -7.67 -8.02
N ASN A 80 13.67 -7.79 -9.30
CA ASN A 80 13.71 -9.05 -10.05
C ASN A 80 15.10 -9.36 -10.61
N GLY A 81 16.09 -8.45 -10.45
CA GLY A 81 17.42 -8.58 -11.03
C GLY A 81 18.38 -9.50 -10.25
N ARG A 82 17.94 -10.04 -9.11
CA ARG A 82 18.82 -10.77 -8.19
C ARG A 82 19.17 -12.18 -8.67
N PRO A 83 20.47 -12.53 -8.80
CA PRO A 83 20.89 -13.87 -9.16
C PRO A 83 20.44 -14.90 -8.11
N GLY A 84 19.67 -15.90 -8.55
CA GLY A 84 19.10 -16.95 -7.69
C GLY A 84 17.69 -16.66 -7.16
N GLY A 85 17.07 -15.56 -7.58
CA GLY A 85 15.67 -15.24 -7.27
C GLY A 85 15.41 -14.85 -5.81
N SER A 86 14.12 -14.64 -5.51
CA SER A 86 13.59 -14.26 -4.20
C SER A 86 12.44 -15.19 -3.80
N GLY A 87 12.10 -15.24 -2.53
CA GLY A 87 10.98 -16.02 -2.00
C GLY A 87 11.37 -17.35 -1.36
N PHE A 88 10.34 -18.14 -1.07
CA PHE A 88 10.47 -19.34 -0.24
C PHE A 88 11.43 -20.39 -0.84
N ALA A 89 11.33 -20.64 -2.15
CA ALA A 89 12.20 -21.58 -2.85
C ALA A 89 13.69 -21.19 -2.80
N ALA A 90 13.98 -19.90 -2.79
CA ALA A 90 15.34 -19.36 -2.67
C ALA A 90 15.78 -19.18 -1.21
N CYS A 91 14.90 -19.44 -0.22
CA CYS A 91 15.09 -19.15 1.21
C CYS A 91 15.57 -17.70 1.45
N ARG A 92 15.01 -16.75 0.69
CA ARG A 92 15.41 -15.33 0.71
C ARG A 92 14.19 -14.43 0.74
N LEU A 93 14.26 -13.34 1.50
CA LEU A 93 13.23 -12.31 1.52
C LEU A 93 13.15 -11.62 0.16
N TYR A 94 11.93 -11.24 -0.23
CA TYR A 94 11.71 -10.35 -1.36
C TYR A 94 12.35 -9.00 -1.07
N GLN A 95 13.04 -8.46 -2.08
CA GLN A 95 13.59 -7.12 -2.03
C GLN A 95 12.71 -6.18 -2.82
N VAL A 96 12.48 -5.02 -2.22
CA VAL A 96 11.70 -3.95 -2.80
C VAL A 96 12.51 -2.67 -2.74
N GLY A 97 12.36 -1.83 -3.75
CA GLY A 97 13.01 -0.53 -3.86
C GLY A 97 12.03 0.53 -4.32
N PHE A 98 12.31 1.80 -4.04
CA PHE A 98 11.48 2.88 -4.55
C PHE A 98 11.55 2.92 -6.07
N ILE A 99 10.40 3.10 -6.72
CA ILE A 99 10.36 3.46 -8.14
C ILE A 99 11.00 4.85 -8.29
N SER A 100 11.76 5.04 -9.38
CA SER A 100 12.41 6.32 -9.68
C SER A 100 11.38 7.45 -9.73
N ASN A 101 11.68 8.60 -9.12
CA ASN A 101 10.78 9.76 -9.13
C ASN A 101 10.54 10.34 -10.53
N ASP A 102 11.37 9.99 -11.51
CA ASP A 102 11.20 10.38 -12.91
C ASP A 102 10.14 9.54 -13.62
N ASP A 103 9.74 8.42 -13.02
CA ASP A 103 8.67 7.56 -13.53
C ASP A 103 7.31 8.16 -13.18
N LEU A 104 6.41 8.20 -14.17
CA LEU A 104 5.05 8.70 -13.99
C LEU A 104 4.24 7.80 -13.05
N ASP A 105 4.62 6.52 -12.96
CA ASP A 105 3.94 5.53 -12.13
C ASP A 105 4.54 5.40 -10.72
N ALA A 106 5.49 6.26 -10.35
CA ALA A 106 6.12 6.24 -9.03
C ALA A 106 5.17 6.65 -7.90
N PHE A 107 4.17 7.48 -8.21
CA PHE A 107 3.21 8.00 -7.23
C PHE A 107 1.79 7.63 -7.61
N GLY A 108 0.95 7.40 -6.60
CA GLY A 108 -0.44 7.01 -6.83
C GLY A 108 -1.37 7.51 -5.75
N PHE A 109 -2.66 7.49 -6.08
CA PHE A 109 -3.71 7.64 -5.09
C PHE A 109 -4.40 6.31 -4.83
N LEU A 110 -4.71 6.05 -3.57
CA LEU A 110 -5.34 4.80 -3.14
C LEU A 110 -6.54 5.06 -2.22
N ASP A 111 -7.53 4.19 -2.35
CA ASP A 111 -8.60 4.05 -1.38
C ASP A 111 -8.04 3.35 -0.12
N PRO A 112 -8.23 3.89 1.09
CA PRO A 112 -7.84 3.20 2.31
C PRO A 112 -8.40 1.77 2.45
N ASP A 113 -9.56 1.48 1.84
CA ASP A 113 -10.20 0.17 1.94
C ASP A 113 -9.46 -0.93 1.15
N VAL A 114 -8.54 -0.57 0.25
CA VAL A 114 -7.69 -1.55 -0.46
C VAL A 114 -6.43 -1.94 0.32
N VAL A 115 -6.16 -1.28 1.44
CA VAL A 115 -4.99 -1.56 2.28
C VAL A 115 -5.26 -2.80 3.13
N ILE A 116 -4.38 -3.80 3.04
CA ILE A 116 -4.50 -5.04 3.82
C ILE A 116 -4.00 -4.80 5.25
N CYS A 117 -2.77 -4.29 5.38
CA CYS A 117 -2.13 -4.00 6.66
C CYS A 117 -0.96 -3.03 6.47
N GLY A 118 -0.46 -2.49 7.58
CA GLY A 118 0.84 -1.84 7.62
C GLY A 118 1.96 -2.88 7.56
N ILE A 119 3.14 -2.46 7.11
CA ILE A 119 4.32 -3.32 7.09
C ILE A 119 5.54 -2.63 7.67
N HIS A 120 6.53 -3.45 8.05
CA HIS A 120 7.84 -2.99 8.46
C HIS A 120 8.89 -3.49 7.47
N LEU A 121 9.44 -2.58 6.68
CA LEU A 121 10.54 -2.87 5.76
C LEU A 121 11.86 -2.92 6.52
N ILE A 122 12.63 -3.99 6.31
CA ILE A 122 13.97 -4.15 6.87
C ILE A 122 14.98 -3.60 5.85
N PRO A 123 15.77 -2.56 6.20
CA PRO A 123 16.77 -2.03 5.29
C PRO A 123 17.79 -3.09 4.87
N ALA A 124 18.11 -3.14 3.58
CA ALA A 124 19.20 -3.95 3.07
C ALA A 124 20.54 -3.22 3.31
N PHE A 125 21.02 -3.19 4.55
CA PHE A 125 22.23 -2.45 4.96
C PHE A 125 23.49 -2.73 4.12
N SER A 126 23.57 -3.90 3.47
CA SER A 126 24.68 -4.23 2.57
C SER A 126 24.68 -3.44 1.25
N LEU A 127 23.59 -2.75 0.92
CA LEU A 127 23.40 -2.04 -0.35
C LEU A 127 23.54 -0.51 -0.23
N GLY A 128 23.71 0.03 0.99
CA GLY A 128 23.92 1.47 1.24
C GLY A 128 22.71 2.16 1.83
#